data_AF-A0A7S2E0Y4-F1
#
_entry.id   AF-A0A7S2E0Y4-F1
#
_cell.length_a   1.000
_cell.length_b   1.000
_cell.length_c   1.000
_cell.angle_alpha   90.00
_cell.angle_beta   90.00
_cell.angle_gamma   90.00
#
_symmetry.space_group_name_H-M   'P 1'
#
loop_
_entity.id
_entity.type
_entity.pdbx_description
1 polymer ?
#
loop_
_entity_poly.entity_id
_entity_poly.type
_entity_poly.pdbx_seq_one_letter_code
_entity_poly.pdbx_strand_id
1 'polypeptide(L)'
;MGGCMDSRMPEYNWRATSDDGSCSPVLTGCKDPAAANYRALATVDDGTCKYVGCMDVNALNYDATATLPGICDMQVPGCTDSAATNYYRSATSDDGSCAYTGCSNAFSPNYWNRANYDDGSCSAVYFGCTDPDAANYLVSFTHDDGSCHVPGCTDRAASNFNIKATFDDKSCSNRRDRRALLDSLEVEALAPAERRQLQGAGCMDPESATYDAGATTHDNSMCSYSTQGCMDSTAITFMPEATIQEPTTCEYAVPGCSIPIGTANYNAAATQYLHNSCQFIKYGCMDSTSYSFVAEANTDNERCFYVVYGCPDMQASNYNPLATVTQGCRWAIAGCADSAATNYAADVNVPVAELCTYAVMGCMVEAASNYNPAATKDDGSCFMLSPPPSPPSPSPPPSPLRRALPVSQAIARSSRTRTASRHSMRRCAHQCRLKASYGAPCASCCPKEHARGSSMCGI
;
A
#
# COMPACT_ATOMS: atom_id res chain seq x y z
N MET A 1 11.44 25.63 58.57
CA MET A 1 10.36 26.14 57.70
C MET A 1 9.94 24.97 56.83
N GLY A 2 8.65 24.67 56.74
CA GLY A 2 8.16 23.56 55.91
C GLY A 2 8.35 23.82 54.42
N GLY A 3 8.48 22.75 53.64
CA GLY A 3 8.47 22.78 52.18
C GLY A 3 9.16 21.56 51.57
N CYS A 4 8.86 21.28 50.30
CA CYS A 4 9.48 20.17 49.58
C CYS A 4 11.01 20.33 49.49
N MET A 5 11.75 19.31 49.94
CA MET A 5 13.22 19.32 49.99
C MET A 5 13.89 18.63 48.79
N ASP A 6 13.13 17.95 47.92
CA ASP A 6 13.67 17.26 46.74
C ASP A 6 13.85 18.21 45.56
N SER A 7 15.10 18.46 45.16
CA SER A 7 15.45 19.36 44.06
C SER A 7 15.08 18.87 42.66
N ARG A 8 14.54 17.65 42.54
CA ARG A 8 14.00 17.09 41.29
C ARG A 8 12.55 17.53 41.03
N MET A 9 11.87 18.09 42.03
CA MET A 9 10.43 18.34 41.99
C MET A 9 10.10 19.83 41.73
N PRO A 10 9.03 20.15 40.97
CA PRO A 10 8.63 21.54 40.71
C PRO A 10 8.36 22.38 41.96
N GLU A 11 7.97 21.74 43.06
CA GLU A 11 7.64 22.36 44.34
C GLU A 11 8.87 22.63 45.24
N TYR A 12 10.09 22.33 44.77
CA TYR A 12 11.33 22.45 45.55
C TYR A 12 11.51 23.82 46.20
N ASN A 13 11.66 23.82 47.52
CA ASN A 13 11.90 25.00 48.33
C ASN A 13 13.29 24.92 48.98
N TRP A 14 14.28 25.62 48.42
CA TRP A 14 15.64 25.69 48.98
C TRP A 14 15.73 26.29 50.40
N ARG A 15 14.65 26.90 50.92
CA ARG A 15 14.54 27.41 52.30
C ARG A 15 13.76 26.46 53.22
N ALA A 16 13.31 25.31 52.73
CA ALA A 16 12.78 24.27 53.59
C ALA A 16 13.89 23.72 54.48
N THR A 17 13.57 23.50 55.76
CA THR A 17 14.48 22.90 56.76
C THR A 17 13.89 21.60 57.33
N SER A 18 12.84 21.10 56.68
CA SER A 18 11.98 20.00 57.11
C SER A 18 10.96 19.79 55.98
N ASP A 19 10.87 18.59 55.43
CA ASP A 19 9.74 18.25 54.55
C ASP A 19 8.45 18.24 55.38
N ASP A 20 7.41 18.89 54.86
CA ASP A 20 6.08 18.97 55.47
C ASP A 20 5.04 18.17 54.67
N GLY A 21 5.48 17.34 53.72
CA GLY A 21 4.64 16.59 52.81
C GLY A 21 4.08 17.43 51.66
N SER A 22 4.66 18.61 51.39
CA SER A 22 4.32 19.44 50.23
C SER A 22 5.02 19.02 48.92
N CYS A 23 5.95 18.07 48.96
CA CYS A 23 6.39 17.40 47.73
C CYS A 23 5.22 16.63 47.10
N SER A 24 4.94 16.91 45.82
CA SER A 24 4.21 15.96 44.98
C SER A 24 4.96 14.63 44.92
N PRO A 25 4.29 13.48 44.74
CA PRO A 25 4.97 12.19 44.68
C PRO A 25 5.82 12.05 43.42
N VAL A 26 6.98 11.38 43.56
CA VAL A 26 7.85 11.03 42.43
C VAL A 26 7.23 9.83 41.70
N LEU A 27 6.64 10.11 40.55
CA LEU A 27 6.08 9.12 39.63
C LEU A 27 6.96 9.10 38.39
N THR A 28 7.79 8.06 38.26
CA THR A 28 8.64 7.83 37.09
C THR A 28 7.85 7.17 35.96
N GLY A 29 8.22 7.48 34.72
CA GLY A 29 7.69 6.84 33.52
C GLY A 29 7.76 7.78 32.34
N CYS A 30 7.58 7.25 31.12
CA CYS A 30 7.61 8.07 29.92
C CYS A 30 6.56 9.20 29.97
N LYS A 31 7.02 10.44 29.74
CA LYS A 31 6.17 11.65 29.76
C LYS A 31 5.71 12.12 28.37
N ASP A 32 6.16 11.48 27.30
CA ASP A 32 5.75 11.81 25.93
C ASP A 32 4.41 11.12 25.57
N PRO A 33 3.33 11.87 25.24
CA PRO A 33 2.04 11.31 24.83
C PRO A 33 2.04 10.50 23.53
N ALA A 34 3.10 10.57 22.71
CA ALA A 34 3.29 9.75 21.52
C ALA A 34 3.87 8.36 21.83
N ALA A 35 4.37 8.14 23.05
CA ALA A 35 4.92 6.85 23.45
C ALA A 35 3.83 5.83 23.82
N ALA A 36 4.06 4.58 23.44
CA ALA A 36 3.22 3.43 23.77
C ALA A 36 3.08 3.19 25.29
N ASN A 37 4.15 3.44 26.06
CA ASN A 37 4.15 3.38 27.52
C ASN A 37 4.00 4.76 28.20
N TYR A 38 3.36 5.72 27.53
CA TYR A 38 3.04 7.02 28.11
C TYR A 38 2.30 6.88 29.46
N ARG A 39 2.82 7.55 30.48
CA ARG A 39 2.23 7.59 31.82
C ARG A 39 1.74 8.99 32.14
N ALA A 40 0.43 9.21 32.01
CA ALA A 40 -0.17 10.53 32.18
C ALA A 40 0.01 11.13 33.60
N LEU A 41 0.30 10.30 34.61
CA LEU A 41 0.60 10.75 35.98
C LEU A 41 2.11 10.90 36.27
N ALA A 42 3.01 10.64 35.32
CA ALA A 42 4.46 10.74 35.56
C ALA A 42 4.91 12.19 35.81
N THR A 43 5.50 12.43 36.99
CA THR A 43 6.12 13.71 37.36
C THR A 43 7.55 13.82 36.85
N VAL A 44 8.29 12.70 36.76
CA VAL A 44 9.67 12.63 36.25
C VAL A 44 9.75 11.65 35.07
N ASP A 45 10.40 12.07 33.97
CA ASP A 45 10.69 11.18 32.85
C ASP A 45 11.91 10.32 33.20
N ASP A 46 11.82 9.02 32.96
CA ASP A 46 12.89 8.05 33.19
C ASP A 46 13.56 7.58 31.88
N GLY A 47 13.14 8.11 30.73
CA GLY A 47 13.69 7.75 29.43
C GLY A 47 13.31 6.34 28.95
N THR A 48 12.35 5.68 29.61
CA THR A 48 11.87 4.34 29.21
C THR A 48 10.92 4.37 28.01
N CYS A 49 10.67 5.54 27.42
CA CYS A 49 9.75 5.76 26.31
C CYS A 49 9.91 4.76 25.17
N LYS A 50 8.78 4.18 24.77
CA LYS A 50 8.65 3.21 23.67
C LYS A 50 7.83 3.81 22.54
N TYR A 51 8.38 3.81 21.33
CA TYR A 51 7.71 4.32 20.13
C TYR A 51 7.41 3.17 19.19
N VAL A 52 6.18 3.14 18.67
CA VAL A 52 5.68 2.12 17.74
C VAL A 52 5.75 2.68 16.33
N GLY A 53 6.60 2.12 15.50
CA GLY A 53 6.80 2.54 14.11
C GLY A 53 7.42 1.40 13.30
N CYS A 54 7.51 1.55 11.98
CA CYS A 54 8.14 0.51 11.17
C CYS A 54 9.65 0.50 11.37
N MET A 55 10.20 -0.66 11.74
CA MET A 55 11.63 -0.85 11.97
C MET A 55 12.38 -1.40 10.74
N ASP A 56 11.67 -1.72 9.65
CA ASP A 56 12.28 -2.14 8.38
C ASP A 56 12.71 -0.92 7.55
N VAL A 57 14.00 -0.83 7.27
CA VAL A 57 14.62 0.26 6.48
C VAL A 57 14.15 0.34 5.03
N ASN A 58 13.45 -0.68 4.52
CA ASN A 58 12.94 -0.76 3.15
C ASN A 58 11.46 -0.35 3.03
N ALA A 59 10.78 -0.07 4.15
CA ALA A 59 9.39 0.37 4.14
C ALA A 59 9.25 1.87 3.86
N LEU A 60 8.13 2.26 3.25
CA LEU A 60 7.80 3.67 2.95
C LEU A 60 7.59 4.51 4.22
N ASN A 61 7.26 3.87 5.35
CA ASN A 61 6.98 4.48 6.64
C ASN A 61 8.03 4.14 7.72
N TYR A 62 9.27 3.83 7.30
CA TYR A 62 10.38 3.55 8.21
C TYR A 62 10.60 4.68 9.25
N ASP A 63 10.70 4.30 10.52
CA ASP A 63 10.93 5.19 11.65
C ASP A 63 12.17 4.74 12.43
N ALA A 64 13.25 5.50 12.31
CA ALA A 64 14.51 5.26 13.02
C ALA A 64 14.42 5.51 14.54
N THR A 65 13.31 6.08 15.05
CA THR A 65 13.05 6.25 16.49
C THR A 65 12.18 5.14 17.07
N ALA A 66 11.61 4.28 16.23
CA ALA A 66 10.82 3.13 16.64
C ALA A 66 11.64 2.17 17.50
N THR A 67 11.08 1.84 18.67
CA THR A 67 11.66 0.90 19.64
C THR A 67 10.74 -0.30 19.90
N LEU A 68 9.60 -0.36 19.20
CA LEU A 68 8.65 -1.45 19.14
C LEU A 68 8.15 -1.62 17.68
N PRO A 69 7.91 -2.86 17.20
CA PRO A 69 7.51 -3.11 15.82
C PRO A 69 6.07 -2.67 15.53
N GLY A 70 5.93 -1.60 14.74
CA GLY A 70 4.66 -1.14 14.16
C GLY A 70 4.31 -1.82 12.83
N ILE A 71 3.29 -1.31 12.15
CA ILE A 71 2.89 -1.74 10.80
C ILE A 71 3.85 -1.11 9.77
N CYS A 72 4.42 -1.93 8.90
CA CYS A 72 5.30 -1.48 7.82
C CYS A 72 4.54 -1.35 6.50
N ASP A 73 4.51 -0.14 5.93
CA ASP A 73 3.99 0.14 4.60
C ASP A 73 5.05 -0.25 3.57
N MET A 74 5.11 -1.55 3.26
CA MET A 74 6.11 -2.10 2.34
C MET A 74 5.96 -1.53 0.93
N GLN A 75 7.08 -1.37 0.22
CA GLN A 75 7.03 -1.06 -1.20
C GLN A 75 6.36 -2.20 -1.97
N VAL A 76 5.36 -1.86 -2.78
CA VAL A 76 4.73 -2.77 -3.73
C VAL A 76 5.46 -2.62 -5.07
N PRO A 77 6.29 -3.60 -5.50
CA PRO A 77 6.98 -3.54 -6.78
C PRO A 77 5.99 -3.74 -7.95
N GLY A 78 6.25 -3.06 -9.06
CA GLY A 78 5.55 -3.24 -10.32
C GLY A 78 5.56 -1.96 -11.15
N CYS A 79 5.13 -2.04 -12.41
CA CYS A 79 5.16 -0.87 -13.28
C CYS A 79 4.26 0.28 -12.79
N THR A 80 4.86 1.46 -12.58
CA THR A 80 4.16 2.67 -12.12
C THR A 80 3.76 3.65 -13.23
N ASP A 81 4.26 3.50 -14.47
CA ASP A 81 3.85 4.35 -15.60
C ASP A 81 2.51 3.87 -16.18
N SER A 82 1.50 4.75 -16.20
CA SER A 82 0.16 4.45 -16.71
C SER A 82 0.07 4.34 -18.23
N ALA A 83 1.16 4.58 -18.96
CA ALA A 83 1.28 4.31 -20.39
C ALA A 83 1.76 2.89 -20.72
N ALA A 84 2.15 2.09 -19.73
CA ALA A 84 2.53 0.68 -19.91
C ALA A 84 1.32 -0.25 -19.90
N THR A 85 1.37 -1.35 -20.66
CA THR A 85 0.26 -2.32 -20.75
C THR A 85 0.11 -3.20 -19.52
N ASN A 86 1.15 -3.30 -18.69
CA ASN A 86 1.13 -3.95 -17.38
C ASN A 86 1.16 -2.96 -16.20
N TYR A 87 0.74 -1.71 -16.41
CA TYR A 87 0.60 -0.71 -15.34
C TYR A 87 -0.17 -1.27 -14.14
N TYR A 88 0.47 -1.33 -12.98
CA TYR A 88 -0.15 -1.79 -11.75
C TYR A 88 -0.47 -0.61 -10.84
N ARG A 89 -1.76 -0.24 -10.77
CA ARG A 89 -2.22 0.93 -10.02
C ARG A 89 -1.86 0.92 -8.52
N SER A 90 -1.60 -0.25 -7.95
CA SER A 90 -1.18 -0.39 -6.55
C SER A 90 0.34 -0.49 -6.36
N ALA A 91 1.13 -0.45 -7.43
CA ALA A 91 2.58 -0.35 -7.32
C ALA A 91 2.99 0.99 -6.71
N THR A 92 3.94 0.95 -5.79
CA THR A 92 4.49 2.13 -5.11
C THR A 92 5.99 2.33 -5.40
N SER A 93 6.59 1.42 -6.16
CA SER A 93 7.99 1.45 -6.58
C SER A 93 8.11 0.77 -7.94
N ASP A 94 8.73 1.43 -8.91
CA ASP A 94 9.00 0.83 -10.23
C ASP A 94 10.12 -0.21 -10.10
N ASP A 95 9.81 -1.44 -10.46
CA ASP A 95 10.76 -2.57 -10.49
C ASP A 95 11.42 -2.75 -11.86
N GLY A 96 11.10 -1.89 -12.83
CA GLY A 96 11.56 -1.98 -14.21
C GLY A 96 10.77 -2.98 -15.05
N SER A 97 9.67 -3.55 -14.54
CA SER A 97 8.82 -4.50 -15.28
C SER A 97 7.97 -3.86 -16.38
N CYS A 98 7.92 -2.53 -16.48
CA CYS A 98 7.05 -1.80 -17.41
C CYS A 98 7.13 -2.31 -18.86
N ALA A 99 6.02 -2.86 -19.34
CA ALA A 99 5.84 -3.37 -20.69
C ALA A 99 5.22 -2.29 -21.58
N TYR A 100 5.96 -1.83 -22.57
CA TYR A 100 5.50 -0.94 -23.62
C TYR A 100 5.41 -1.75 -24.91
N THR A 101 4.18 -1.97 -25.38
CA THR A 101 3.90 -2.67 -26.63
C THR A 101 3.94 -1.72 -27.82
N GLY A 102 4.64 -2.12 -28.87
CA GLY A 102 4.68 -1.40 -30.13
C GLY A 102 5.80 -1.94 -31.01
N CYS A 103 5.97 -1.38 -32.20
CA CYS A 103 7.03 -1.83 -33.09
C CYS A 103 8.44 -1.61 -32.49
N SER A 104 9.15 -2.70 -32.23
CA SER A 104 10.52 -2.73 -31.69
C SER A 104 11.60 -2.68 -32.77
N ASN A 105 11.24 -2.99 -34.02
CA ASN A 105 12.16 -3.00 -35.15
C ASN A 105 12.56 -1.58 -35.58
N ALA A 106 13.81 -1.20 -35.33
CA ALA A 106 14.39 0.11 -35.67
C ALA A 106 14.40 0.44 -37.18
N PHE A 107 14.21 -0.54 -38.06
CA PHE A 107 14.06 -0.34 -39.51
C PHE A 107 12.59 -0.14 -39.95
N SER A 108 11.61 -0.23 -39.05
CA SER A 108 10.21 0.01 -39.41
C SER A 108 9.84 1.50 -39.35
N PRO A 109 9.10 2.05 -40.34
CA PRO A 109 8.65 3.44 -40.32
C PRO A 109 7.86 3.89 -39.07
N ASN A 110 7.26 2.96 -38.33
CA ASN A 110 6.55 3.23 -37.07
C ASN A 110 7.27 2.67 -35.82
N TYR A 111 8.59 2.51 -35.89
CA TYR A 111 9.43 2.17 -34.73
C TYR A 111 9.16 3.08 -33.53
N TRP A 112 8.95 2.49 -32.35
CA TRP A 112 8.81 3.24 -31.09
C TRP A 112 9.96 2.93 -30.14
N ASN A 113 10.81 3.91 -29.88
CA ASN A 113 12.01 3.76 -29.05
C ASN A 113 11.77 3.47 -27.54
N ARG A 114 10.51 3.43 -27.09
CA ARG A 114 10.14 2.91 -25.76
C ARG A 114 9.64 1.47 -25.77
N ALA A 115 9.27 0.92 -26.94
CA ALA A 115 8.72 -0.42 -27.03
C ALA A 115 9.79 -1.46 -26.66
N ASN A 116 9.53 -2.22 -25.60
CA ASN A 116 10.36 -3.35 -25.16
C ASN A 116 9.67 -4.71 -25.41
N TYR A 117 8.41 -4.70 -25.86
CA TYR A 117 7.70 -5.85 -26.41
C TYR A 117 7.16 -5.52 -27.79
N ASP A 118 7.52 -6.32 -28.80
CA ASP A 118 6.91 -6.21 -30.12
C ASP A 118 5.50 -6.82 -30.11
N ASP A 119 4.53 -6.05 -30.56
CA ASP A 119 3.12 -6.45 -30.68
C ASP A 119 2.73 -6.83 -32.12
N GLY A 120 3.68 -6.84 -33.05
CA GLY A 120 3.44 -7.06 -34.47
C GLY A 120 2.87 -5.84 -35.20
N SER A 121 2.81 -4.65 -34.56
CA SER A 121 2.38 -3.40 -35.21
C SER A 121 3.41 -2.84 -36.20
N CYS A 122 4.60 -3.43 -36.33
CA CYS A 122 5.61 -3.01 -37.30
C CYS A 122 5.09 -3.04 -38.74
N SER A 123 5.11 -1.89 -39.39
CA SER A 123 4.92 -1.77 -40.85
C SER A 123 6.00 -2.58 -41.56
N ALA A 124 5.61 -3.25 -42.65
CA ALA A 124 6.51 -4.07 -43.44
C ALA A 124 7.72 -3.26 -43.96
N VAL A 125 8.91 -3.80 -43.74
CA VAL A 125 10.16 -3.24 -44.26
C VAL A 125 10.49 -3.97 -45.55
N TYR A 126 10.56 -3.23 -46.64
CA TYR A 126 10.95 -3.76 -47.95
C TYR A 126 12.31 -3.19 -48.32
N PHE A 127 13.30 -4.08 -48.38
CA PHE A 127 14.65 -3.78 -48.83
C PHE A 127 14.71 -3.75 -50.37
N GLY A 128 15.37 -2.73 -50.91
CA GLY A 128 15.51 -2.49 -52.34
C GLY A 128 15.77 -1.02 -52.63
N CYS A 129 16.09 -0.66 -53.87
CA CYS A 129 16.52 0.70 -54.19
C CYS A 129 15.47 1.79 -53.88
N THR A 130 15.85 2.76 -53.05
CA THR A 130 15.01 3.91 -52.69
C THR A 130 15.40 5.23 -53.37
N ASP A 131 16.44 5.26 -54.22
CA ASP A 131 16.84 6.46 -54.98
C ASP A 131 15.96 6.62 -56.24
N PRO A 132 15.14 7.68 -56.38
CA PRO A 132 14.26 7.86 -57.53
C PRO A 132 14.98 8.01 -58.88
N ASP A 133 16.30 8.29 -58.88
CA ASP A 133 17.11 8.36 -60.10
C ASP A 133 17.49 6.97 -60.66
N ALA A 134 17.14 5.87 -59.97
CA ALA A 134 17.53 4.51 -60.33
C ALA A 134 16.49 3.76 -61.19
N ALA A 135 16.95 2.94 -62.13
CA ALA A 135 16.12 2.14 -63.04
C ALA A 135 15.35 1.01 -62.35
N ASN A 136 15.70 0.64 -61.12
CA ASN A 136 15.00 -0.34 -60.28
C ASN A 136 14.34 0.28 -59.03
N TYR A 137 14.17 1.61 -59.00
CA TYR A 137 13.40 2.28 -57.94
C TYR A 137 11.95 1.79 -57.89
N LEU A 138 11.47 1.45 -56.69
CA LEU A 138 10.04 1.25 -56.43
C LEU A 138 9.65 1.95 -55.13
N VAL A 139 8.54 2.70 -55.17
CA VAL A 139 7.97 3.42 -54.01
C VAL A 139 7.53 2.51 -52.85
N SER A 140 7.49 1.20 -53.07
CA SER A 140 7.27 0.19 -52.04
C SER A 140 8.50 -0.10 -51.18
N PHE A 141 9.71 0.17 -51.67
CA PHE A 141 10.93 0.00 -50.88
C PHE A 141 11.07 1.11 -49.84
N THR A 142 11.33 0.74 -48.60
CA THR A 142 11.45 1.67 -47.47
C THR A 142 12.89 1.79 -46.95
N HIS A 143 13.78 0.86 -47.33
CA HIS A 143 15.18 0.85 -46.94
C HIS A 143 16.08 0.45 -48.13
N ASP A 144 17.06 1.29 -48.44
CA ASP A 144 18.08 0.99 -49.45
C ASP A 144 18.97 -0.18 -48.98
N ASP A 145 19.13 -1.18 -49.84
CA ASP A 145 20.02 -2.32 -49.68
C ASP A 145 21.30 -2.20 -50.52
N GLY A 146 21.45 -1.10 -51.26
CA GLY A 146 22.55 -0.89 -52.22
C GLY A 146 22.32 -1.54 -53.59
N SER A 147 21.12 -2.08 -53.86
CA SER A 147 20.76 -2.65 -55.17
C SER A 147 20.51 -1.58 -56.26
N CYS A 148 20.67 -0.30 -55.96
CA CYS A 148 20.38 0.79 -56.88
C CYS A 148 21.15 0.73 -58.22
N HIS A 149 20.42 0.38 -59.27
CA HIS A 149 20.88 0.42 -60.66
C HIS A 149 20.61 1.81 -61.24
N VAL A 150 21.51 2.76 -60.96
CA VAL A 150 21.46 4.13 -61.50
C VAL A 150 22.09 4.12 -62.91
N PRO A 151 21.31 4.45 -63.97
CA PRO A 151 21.85 4.59 -65.31
C PRO A 151 22.70 5.86 -65.45
N GLY A 152 23.69 5.80 -66.33
CA GLY A 152 24.41 6.98 -66.80
C GLY A 152 25.83 6.65 -67.22
N CYS A 153 26.51 7.63 -67.83
CA CYS A 153 27.87 7.42 -68.28
C CYS A 153 28.84 7.19 -67.10
N THR A 154 29.48 6.01 -67.07
CA THR A 154 30.47 5.63 -66.05
C THR A 154 31.92 5.97 -66.44
N ASP A 155 32.16 6.40 -67.68
CA ASP A 155 33.47 6.87 -68.16
C ASP A 155 33.81 8.25 -67.58
N ARG A 156 34.80 8.30 -66.67
CA ARG A 156 35.32 9.51 -66.03
C ARG A 156 35.92 10.54 -67.01
N ALA A 157 36.19 10.17 -68.26
CA ALA A 157 36.68 11.08 -69.30
C ALA A 157 35.57 11.71 -70.15
N ALA A 158 34.33 11.22 -70.07
CA ALA A 158 33.20 11.71 -70.85
C ALA A 158 32.61 13.01 -70.27
N SER A 159 32.06 13.87 -71.14
CA SER A 159 31.49 15.17 -70.75
C SER A 159 30.22 15.11 -69.89
N ASN A 160 29.62 13.93 -69.71
CA ASN A 160 28.43 13.70 -68.89
C ASN A 160 28.62 12.52 -67.91
N PHE A 161 29.84 12.32 -67.42
CA PHE A 161 30.13 11.35 -66.35
C PHE A 161 29.19 11.53 -65.15
N ASN A 162 28.49 10.47 -64.76
CA ASN A 162 27.63 10.44 -63.57
C ASN A 162 28.31 9.64 -62.45
N ILE A 163 28.70 10.32 -61.37
CA ILE A 163 29.35 9.67 -60.21
C ILE A 163 28.43 8.72 -59.43
N LYS A 164 27.10 8.85 -59.55
CA LYS A 164 26.14 7.88 -59.01
C LYS A 164 25.96 6.64 -59.90
N ALA A 165 26.32 6.68 -61.18
CA ALA A 165 25.93 5.62 -62.12
C ALA A 165 26.62 4.29 -61.79
N THR A 166 25.81 3.24 -61.63
CA THR A 166 26.28 1.88 -61.32
C THR A 166 26.34 0.98 -62.56
N PHE A 167 25.79 1.42 -63.71
CA PHE A 167 26.00 0.81 -65.02
C PHE A 167 25.99 1.84 -66.15
N ASP A 168 26.74 1.57 -67.23
CA ASP A 168 26.76 2.42 -68.43
C ASP A 168 25.49 2.20 -69.27
N ASP A 169 24.71 3.26 -69.44
CA ASP A 169 23.52 3.32 -70.30
C ASP A 169 23.86 3.69 -71.77
N LYS A 170 25.15 3.88 -72.08
CA LYS A 170 25.70 4.36 -73.35
C LYS A 170 25.32 5.82 -73.66
N SER A 171 24.90 6.60 -72.67
CA SER A 171 24.74 8.06 -72.79
C SER A 171 26.09 8.79 -72.90
N CYS A 172 27.22 8.11 -72.73
CA CYS A 172 28.57 8.69 -72.77
C CYS A 172 28.83 9.52 -74.04
N SER A 173 28.81 10.85 -73.87
CA SER A 173 28.93 11.86 -74.94
C SER A 173 30.35 12.06 -75.44
N ASN A 174 31.08 10.98 -75.72
CA ASN A 174 32.42 11.04 -76.27
C ASN A 174 32.42 11.65 -77.68
N ARG A 175 33.32 12.61 -77.92
CA ARG A 175 33.21 13.62 -79.00
C ARG A 175 33.42 13.10 -80.45
N ARG A 176 33.20 11.82 -80.75
CA ARG A 176 33.51 11.20 -82.05
C ARG A 176 32.34 10.44 -82.70
N ASP A 177 31.41 9.90 -81.93
CA ASP A 177 30.52 8.84 -82.42
C ASP A 177 29.16 9.34 -82.95
N ARG A 178 29.20 9.98 -84.13
CA ARG A 178 27.99 10.37 -84.90
C ARG A 178 27.94 9.71 -86.30
N ARG A 179 28.60 8.57 -86.50
CA ARG A 179 28.94 8.09 -87.86
C ARG A 179 28.65 6.61 -88.16
N ALA A 180 27.93 5.90 -87.29
CA ALA A 180 27.83 4.43 -87.32
C ALA A 180 26.40 3.85 -87.17
N LEU A 181 25.35 4.60 -87.52
CA LEU A 181 23.95 4.24 -87.21
C LEU A 181 23.03 4.21 -88.45
N LEU A 182 23.45 3.54 -89.53
CA LEU A 182 22.82 3.66 -90.86
C LEU A 182 22.62 2.36 -91.67
N ASP A 183 22.92 1.18 -91.11
CA ASP A 183 23.24 -0.01 -91.93
C ASP A 183 22.59 -1.33 -91.42
N SER A 184 21.28 -1.33 -91.13
CA SER A 184 20.56 -2.53 -90.65
C SER A 184 19.04 -2.54 -90.87
N LEU A 185 18.56 -3.06 -92.00
CA LEU A 185 17.14 -3.40 -92.27
C LEU A 185 17.00 -4.63 -93.20
N GLU A 186 15.81 -5.25 -93.15
CA GLU A 186 15.23 -6.31 -94.02
C GLU A 186 15.63 -7.80 -93.82
N VAL A 187 14.60 -8.66 -93.59
CA VAL A 187 14.19 -9.89 -94.34
C VAL A 187 13.19 -10.74 -93.49
N GLU A 188 12.19 -11.40 -94.11
CA GLU A 188 11.07 -12.11 -93.45
C GLU A 188 10.71 -13.52 -94.01
N ALA A 189 9.84 -14.23 -93.25
CA ALA A 189 8.70 -15.11 -93.69
C ALA A 189 8.83 -16.66 -93.85
N LEU A 190 7.80 -17.41 -93.35
CA LEU A 190 7.14 -18.62 -93.91
C LEU A 190 6.00 -19.18 -92.98
N ALA A 191 5.15 -20.14 -93.43
CA ALA A 191 3.82 -20.47 -92.80
C ALA A 191 3.35 -21.99 -92.84
N PRO A 192 2.24 -22.41 -92.13
CA PRO A 192 1.86 -23.83 -91.86
C PRO A 192 0.39 -24.32 -92.20
N ALA A 193 0.09 -25.63 -92.02
CA ALA A 193 -1.25 -26.32 -92.05
C ALA A 193 -1.16 -27.72 -91.33
N GLU A 194 -2.16 -28.61 -91.07
CA GLU A 194 -3.65 -28.75 -91.19
C GLU A 194 -4.18 -29.52 -89.93
N ARG A 195 -5.43 -30.05 -89.87
CA ARG A 195 -5.96 -30.95 -88.80
C ARG A 195 -7.30 -31.63 -89.19
N ARG A 196 -7.56 -32.90 -88.80
CA ARG A 196 -8.86 -33.62 -88.94
C ARG A 196 -9.35 -34.38 -87.68
N GLN A 197 -10.57 -34.95 -87.73
CA GLN A 197 -11.49 -35.23 -86.62
C GLN A 197 -11.45 -36.66 -85.99
N LEU A 198 -12.08 -36.83 -84.82
CA LEU A 198 -12.29 -38.09 -84.08
C LEU A 198 -13.73 -38.64 -84.17
N GLN A 199 -13.91 -39.93 -83.84
CA GLN A 199 -15.15 -40.58 -83.41
C GLN A 199 -14.85 -41.66 -82.34
N GLY A 200 -15.77 -41.88 -81.37
CA GLY A 200 -15.94 -43.19 -80.70
C GLY A 200 -15.03 -43.56 -79.50
N ALA A 201 -14.80 -42.66 -78.55
CA ALA A 201 -14.09 -42.95 -77.28
C ALA A 201 -15.04 -43.19 -76.09
N GLY A 202 -14.64 -44.04 -75.12
CA GLY A 202 -15.43 -44.34 -73.91
C GLY A 202 -14.74 -45.26 -72.89
N CYS A 203 -15.33 -45.42 -71.69
CA CYS A 203 -14.78 -46.31 -70.67
C CYS A 203 -15.17 -47.77 -70.93
N MET A 204 -14.19 -48.68 -71.01
CA MET A 204 -14.40 -50.10 -71.35
C MET A 204 -14.12 -51.05 -70.18
N ASP A 205 -13.96 -50.51 -68.97
CA ASP A 205 -13.69 -51.25 -67.75
C ASP A 205 -15.02 -51.63 -67.04
N PRO A 206 -15.36 -52.93 -66.88
CA PRO A 206 -16.59 -53.36 -66.23
C PRO A 206 -16.71 -53.01 -64.73
N GLU A 207 -15.61 -52.65 -64.06
CA GLU A 207 -15.60 -52.24 -62.64
C GLU A 207 -15.80 -50.71 -62.48
N SER A 208 -15.84 -49.95 -63.59
CA SER A 208 -16.14 -48.52 -63.61
C SER A 208 -17.66 -48.25 -63.57
N ALA A 209 -18.07 -47.27 -62.77
CA ALA A 209 -19.47 -46.81 -62.71
C ALA A 209 -19.96 -46.12 -63.99
N THR A 210 -19.05 -45.76 -64.90
CA THR A 210 -19.34 -45.20 -66.25
C THR A 210 -18.97 -46.15 -67.40
N TYR A 211 -18.98 -47.46 -67.14
CA TYR A 211 -18.76 -48.49 -68.17
C TYR A 211 -19.70 -48.36 -69.38
N ASP A 212 -19.13 -48.25 -70.59
CA ASP A 212 -19.83 -48.27 -71.87
C ASP A 212 -19.35 -49.46 -72.72
N ALA A 213 -20.19 -50.49 -72.79
CA ALA A 213 -19.96 -51.68 -73.61
C ALA A 213 -20.01 -51.41 -75.14
N GLY A 214 -20.43 -50.22 -75.57
CA GLY A 214 -20.47 -49.79 -76.98
C GLY A 214 -19.24 -49.00 -77.45
N ALA A 215 -18.33 -48.63 -76.54
CA ALA A 215 -17.18 -47.79 -76.88
C ALA A 215 -16.18 -48.51 -77.81
N THR A 216 -15.70 -47.80 -78.85
CA THR A 216 -14.75 -48.35 -79.85
C THR A 216 -13.28 -48.02 -79.57
N THR A 217 -13.00 -47.22 -78.56
CA THR A 217 -11.64 -46.90 -78.09
C THR A 217 -11.70 -46.58 -76.61
N HIS A 218 -10.86 -47.25 -75.82
CA HIS A 218 -10.83 -47.04 -74.38
C HIS A 218 -10.23 -45.67 -74.04
N ASP A 219 -10.97 -44.86 -73.29
CA ASP A 219 -10.50 -43.60 -72.74
C ASP A 219 -10.65 -43.61 -71.21
N ASN A 220 -9.52 -43.72 -70.51
CA ASN A 220 -9.45 -43.73 -69.06
C ASN A 220 -9.96 -42.42 -68.43
N SER A 221 -9.99 -41.30 -69.16
CA SER A 221 -10.53 -40.03 -68.65
C SER A 221 -12.05 -40.01 -68.52
N MET A 222 -12.75 -41.01 -69.10
CA MET A 222 -14.20 -41.17 -68.98
C MET A 222 -14.60 -42.33 -68.04
N CYS A 223 -13.65 -42.92 -67.30
CA CYS A 223 -13.91 -43.90 -66.25
C CYS A 223 -14.04 -43.26 -64.87
N SER A 224 -14.96 -43.75 -64.05
CA SER A 224 -15.13 -43.33 -62.65
C SER A 224 -15.28 -44.56 -61.74
N TYR A 225 -14.55 -44.54 -60.61
CA TYR A 225 -14.47 -45.66 -59.67
C TYR A 225 -14.96 -45.23 -58.29
N SER A 226 -15.55 -46.15 -57.53
CA SER A 226 -16.11 -45.84 -56.21
C SER A 226 -15.02 -45.68 -55.14
N THR A 227 -14.80 -44.44 -54.75
CA THR A 227 -13.95 -43.99 -53.63
C THR A 227 -14.59 -44.29 -52.27
N GLN A 228 -13.97 -45.18 -51.49
CA GLN A 228 -14.29 -45.39 -50.08
C GLN A 228 -13.61 -44.34 -49.18
N GLY A 229 -14.30 -43.85 -48.15
CA GLY A 229 -13.75 -42.91 -47.17
C GLY A 229 -14.77 -42.43 -46.13
N CYS A 230 -14.39 -41.45 -45.32
CA CYS A 230 -15.31 -40.82 -44.36
C CYS A 230 -16.07 -39.66 -45.02
N MET A 231 -17.40 -39.73 -45.09
CA MET A 231 -18.27 -38.71 -45.67
C MET A 231 -18.84 -37.73 -44.62
N ASP A 232 -18.50 -37.89 -43.34
CA ASP A 232 -18.88 -36.97 -42.26
C ASP A 232 -17.94 -35.75 -42.23
N SER A 233 -18.49 -34.56 -42.49
CA SER A 233 -17.74 -33.29 -42.54
C SER A 233 -17.27 -32.76 -41.18
N THR A 234 -17.57 -33.47 -40.08
CA THR A 234 -17.06 -33.19 -38.73
C THR A 234 -15.86 -34.07 -38.33
N ALA A 235 -15.53 -35.07 -39.13
CA ALA A 235 -14.33 -35.89 -38.94
C ALA A 235 -13.06 -35.19 -39.46
N ILE A 236 -11.91 -35.46 -38.83
CA ILE A 236 -10.59 -34.99 -39.28
C ILE A 236 -10.22 -35.65 -40.62
N THR A 237 -10.64 -36.89 -40.81
CA THR A 237 -10.40 -37.70 -42.03
C THR A 237 -11.51 -37.55 -43.08
N PHE A 238 -12.28 -36.46 -43.07
CA PHE A 238 -13.32 -36.19 -44.06
C PHE A 238 -12.76 -36.18 -45.49
N MET A 239 -13.39 -36.97 -46.37
CA MET A 239 -13.06 -37.09 -47.78
C MET A 239 -14.27 -36.61 -48.62
N PRO A 240 -14.26 -35.36 -49.13
CA PRO A 240 -15.40 -34.82 -49.90
C PRO A 240 -15.65 -35.55 -51.23
N GLU A 241 -14.62 -36.21 -51.76
CA GLU A 241 -14.68 -37.03 -52.98
C GLU A 241 -15.09 -38.49 -52.71
N ALA A 242 -15.41 -38.87 -51.46
CA ALA A 242 -15.83 -40.24 -51.13
C ALA A 242 -17.28 -40.49 -51.60
N THR A 243 -17.48 -41.62 -52.26
CA THR A 243 -18.78 -42.08 -52.79
C THR A 243 -19.37 -43.24 -51.98
N ILE A 244 -18.57 -43.87 -51.12
CA ILE A 244 -19.00 -44.91 -50.17
C ILE A 244 -18.46 -44.56 -48.76
N GLN A 245 -19.36 -44.50 -47.78
CA GLN A 245 -19.04 -44.23 -46.38
C GLN A 245 -18.44 -45.47 -45.70
N GLU A 246 -17.20 -45.39 -45.23
CA GLU A 246 -16.53 -46.42 -44.42
C GLU A 246 -16.40 -45.97 -42.95
N PRO A 247 -17.27 -46.41 -42.03
CA PRO A 247 -17.33 -45.87 -40.66
C PRO A 247 -16.04 -46.03 -39.84
N THR A 248 -15.22 -47.04 -40.15
CA THR A 248 -13.93 -47.32 -39.52
C THR A 248 -12.82 -46.34 -39.94
N THR A 249 -13.05 -45.50 -40.94
CA THR A 249 -12.08 -44.49 -41.43
C THR A 249 -12.32 -43.10 -40.85
N CYS A 250 -13.39 -42.88 -40.09
CA CYS A 250 -13.74 -41.59 -39.50
C CYS A 250 -13.03 -41.37 -38.14
N GLU A 251 -11.98 -40.55 -38.11
CA GLU A 251 -11.37 -40.07 -36.88
C GLU A 251 -11.95 -38.70 -36.49
N TYR A 252 -12.42 -38.56 -35.26
CA TYR A 252 -13.04 -37.34 -34.76
C TYR A 252 -12.10 -36.55 -33.86
N ALA A 253 -12.28 -35.22 -33.87
CA ALA A 253 -11.59 -34.34 -32.96
C ALA A 253 -12.06 -34.50 -31.52
N VAL A 254 -11.12 -34.72 -30.60
CA VAL A 254 -11.35 -34.58 -29.15
C VAL A 254 -10.81 -33.20 -28.75
N PRO A 255 -11.66 -32.20 -28.51
CA PRO A 255 -11.21 -30.89 -28.05
C PRO A 255 -10.76 -30.95 -26.59
N GLY A 256 -9.59 -30.39 -26.30
CA GLY A 256 -9.07 -30.32 -24.93
C GLY A 256 -7.61 -29.89 -24.87
N CYS A 257 -7.05 -29.82 -23.66
CA CYS A 257 -5.66 -29.45 -23.47
C CYS A 257 -4.73 -30.67 -23.49
N SER A 258 -3.88 -30.79 -24.51
CA SER A 258 -2.92 -31.90 -24.66
C SER A 258 -1.56 -31.68 -23.99
N ILE A 259 -1.39 -30.62 -23.18
CA ILE A 259 -0.12 -30.26 -22.52
C ILE A 259 -0.02 -30.93 -21.14
N PRO A 260 0.86 -31.93 -20.91
CA PRO A 260 0.91 -32.71 -19.67
C PRO A 260 1.60 -32.00 -18.49
N ILE A 261 2.23 -30.84 -18.71
CA ILE A 261 3.00 -30.10 -17.70
C ILE A 261 2.46 -28.68 -17.62
N GLY A 262 2.18 -28.21 -16.41
CA GLY A 262 1.76 -26.83 -16.17
C GLY A 262 0.31 -26.51 -16.56
N THR A 263 -0.55 -27.51 -16.80
CA THR A 263 -1.99 -27.30 -17.01
C THR A 263 -2.82 -28.16 -16.05
N ALA A 264 -3.91 -27.60 -15.52
CA ALA A 264 -4.78 -28.22 -14.53
C ALA A 264 -5.86 -29.12 -15.16
N ASN A 265 -6.11 -28.96 -16.47
CA ASN A 265 -7.13 -29.69 -17.22
C ASN A 265 -6.56 -30.50 -18.41
N TYR A 266 -5.35 -31.04 -18.23
CA TYR A 266 -4.72 -31.95 -19.19
C TYR A 266 -5.63 -33.15 -19.52
N ASN A 267 -5.77 -33.44 -20.81
CA ASN A 267 -6.45 -34.61 -21.34
C ASN A 267 -5.54 -35.34 -22.35
N ALA A 268 -5.07 -36.52 -21.98
CA ALA A 268 -4.20 -37.37 -22.81
C ALA A 268 -4.84 -37.84 -24.13
N ALA A 269 -6.17 -37.74 -24.27
CA ALA A 269 -6.90 -38.11 -25.47
C ALA A 269 -7.25 -36.92 -26.38
N ALA A 270 -6.83 -35.68 -26.04
CA ALA A 270 -7.15 -34.50 -26.83
C ALA A 270 -6.34 -34.43 -28.15
N THR A 271 -7.04 -34.40 -29.29
CA THR A 271 -6.45 -34.40 -30.63
C THR A 271 -6.53 -33.05 -31.35
N GLN A 272 -7.37 -32.10 -30.88
CA GLN A 272 -7.38 -30.72 -31.37
C GLN A 272 -6.90 -29.73 -30.31
N TYR A 273 -5.82 -29.02 -30.62
CA TYR A 273 -5.22 -28.01 -29.75
C TYR A 273 -6.00 -26.69 -29.83
N LEU A 274 -6.82 -26.43 -28.80
CA LEU A 274 -7.51 -25.16 -28.60
C LEU A 274 -6.74 -24.33 -27.56
N HIS A 275 -6.01 -23.31 -28.02
CA HIS A 275 -5.21 -22.41 -27.16
C HIS A 275 -5.98 -21.92 -25.92
N ASN A 276 -7.22 -21.48 -26.12
CA ASN A 276 -8.08 -20.93 -25.06
C ASN A 276 -8.77 -22.00 -24.18
N SER A 277 -8.51 -23.29 -24.41
CA SER A 277 -9.04 -24.40 -23.59
C SER A 277 -8.10 -24.85 -22.47
N CYS A 278 -6.79 -24.55 -22.58
CA CYS A 278 -5.80 -24.92 -21.57
C CYS A 278 -5.89 -24.01 -20.34
N GLN A 279 -6.24 -24.58 -19.20
CA GLN A 279 -6.16 -23.91 -17.90
C GLN A 279 -4.76 -24.10 -17.32
N PHE A 280 -3.87 -23.13 -17.52
CA PHE A 280 -2.52 -23.18 -16.95
C PHE A 280 -2.55 -23.14 -15.43
N ILE A 281 -1.64 -23.88 -14.79
CA ILE A 281 -1.49 -23.94 -13.33
C ILE A 281 -0.98 -22.59 -12.83
N LYS A 282 -1.78 -21.95 -11.97
CA LYS A 282 -1.46 -20.72 -11.25
C LYS A 282 -1.38 -21.04 -9.77
N TYR A 283 -0.15 -21.13 -9.26
CA TYR A 283 0.13 -21.34 -7.85
C TYR A 283 -0.16 -20.08 -7.02
N GLY A 284 -0.93 -20.22 -5.95
CA GLY A 284 -1.23 -19.15 -5.00
C GLY A 284 -2.18 -19.66 -3.92
N CYS A 285 -2.26 -18.98 -2.76
CA CYS A 285 -3.20 -19.42 -1.73
C CYS A 285 -4.65 -19.24 -2.23
N MET A 286 -5.44 -20.31 -2.11
CA MET A 286 -6.84 -20.33 -2.55
C MET A 286 -7.84 -19.98 -1.43
N ASP A 287 -7.39 -19.81 -0.18
CA ASP A 287 -8.23 -19.40 0.95
C ASP A 287 -8.42 -17.87 0.96
N SER A 288 -9.65 -17.42 0.72
CA SER A 288 -10.05 -16.00 0.68
C SER A 288 -10.08 -15.29 2.04
N THR A 289 -9.82 -16.02 3.14
CA THR A 289 -9.58 -15.47 4.48
C THR A 289 -8.10 -15.23 4.79
N SER A 290 -7.19 -15.71 3.93
CA SER A 290 -5.76 -15.43 4.03
C SER A 290 -5.40 -14.05 3.46
N TYR A 291 -4.24 -13.52 3.88
CA TYR A 291 -3.68 -12.29 3.33
C TYR A 291 -2.92 -12.52 2.02
N SER A 292 -2.40 -13.74 1.78
CA SER A 292 -1.73 -14.11 0.53
C SER A 292 -2.67 -14.75 -0.50
N PHE A 293 -3.98 -14.50 -0.39
CA PHE A 293 -5.00 -14.97 -1.34
C PHE A 293 -4.73 -14.46 -2.76
N VAL A 294 -4.79 -15.36 -3.74
CA VAL A 294 -4.65 -15.03 -5.17
C VAL A 294 -5.92 -15.44 -5.89
N ALA A 295 -6.72 -14.47 -6.33
CA ALA A 295 -8.04 -14.70 -6.92
C ALA A 295 -7.98 -15.50 -8.24
N GLU A 296 -6.84 -15.44 -8.94
CA GLU A 296 -6.58 -16.15 -10.19
C GLU A 296 -5.92 -17.53 -9.99
N ALA A 297 -5.63 -17.94 -8.75
CA ALA A 297 -5.01 -19.24 -8.47
C ALA A 297 -6.01 -20.39 -8.65
N ASN A 298 -5.56 -21.45 -9.31
CA ASN A 298 -6.32 -22.69 -9.53
C ASN A 298 -5.59 -23.92 -8.96
N THR A 299 -4.51 -23.71 -8.21
CA THR A 299 -3.76 -24.75 -7.49
C THR A 299 -3.15 -24.12 -6.26
N ASP A 300 -3.56 -24.58 -5.08
CA ASP A 300 -2.97 -24.13 -3.82
C ASP A 300 -1.49 -24.53 -3.75
N ASN A 301 -0.69 -23.70 -3.09
CA ASN A 301 0.75 -23.90 -2.92
C ASN A 301 1.15 -24.13 -1.45
N GLU A 302 0.17 -24.33 -0.57
CA GLU A 302 0.32 -24.53 0.89
C GLU A 302 1.01 -23.35 1.61
N ARG A 303 1.14 -22.18 0.97
CA ARG A 303 1.79 -20.96 1.52
C ARG A 303 0.79 -19.84 1.82
N CYS A 304 -0.36 -20.23 2.36
CA CYS A 304 -1.35 -19.30 2.91
C CYS A 304 -0.80 -18.59 4.16
N PHE A 305 -0.66 -17.26 4.08
CA PHE A 305 -0.26 -16.41 5.20
C PHE A 305 -1.49 -15.75 5.81
N TYR A 306 -1.70 -15.94 7.11
CA TYR A 306 -2.85 -15.39 7.84
C TYR A 306 -2.38 -14.25 8.77
N VAL A 307 -3.07 -13.11 8.68
CA VAL A 307 -2.82 -11.95 9.55
C VAL A 307 -3.56 -12.11 10.87
N VAL A 308 -2.82 -12.52 11.90
CA VAL A 308 -3.32 -12.62 13.28
C VAL A 308 -3.02 -11.30 13.99
N TYR A 309 -4.05 -10.48 14.16
CA TYR A 309 -3.94 -9.22 14.90
C TYR A 309 -3.73 -9.49 16.40
N GLY A 310 -2.75 -8.82 16.99
CA GLY A 310 -2.44 -8.91 18.41
C GLY A 310 -1.10 -8.26 18.74
N CYS A 311 -0.42 -8.75 19.77
CA CYS A 311 0.82 -8.15 20.26
C CYS A 311 1.92 -9.22 20.38
N PRO A 312 2.87 -9.30 19.43
CA PRO A 312 3.96 -10.27 19.51
C PRO A 312 5.06 -9.88 20.52
N ASP A 313 4.93 -8.75 21.21
CA ASP A 313 5.88 -8.30 22.24
C ASP A 313 5.51 -8.82 23.63
N MET A 314 6.44 -9.53 24.28
CA MET A 314 6.29 -10.08 25.64
C MET A 314 6.16 -9.02 26.75
N GLN A 315 6.44 -7.75 26.46
CA GLN A 315 6.25 -6.60 27.36
C GLN A 315 4.83 -5.99 27.26
N ALA A 316 4.00 -6.47 26.33
CA ALA A 316 2.59 -6.09 26.26
C ALA A 316 1.76 -6.89 27.28
N SER A 317 0.90 -6.21 28.05
CA SER A 317 -0.05 -6.85 28.99
C SER A 317 -1.09 -7.74 28.29
N ASN A 318 -1.21 -7.62 26.96
CA ASN A 318 -2.01 -8.48 26.09
C ASN A 318 -1.15 -9.21 25.03
N TYR A 319 0.05 -9.65 25.41
CA TYR A 319 0.93 -10.49 24.59
C TYR A 319 0.19 -11.70 23.99
N ASN A 320 0.36 -11.91 22.70
CA ASN A 320 -0.13 -13.04 21.94
C ASN A 320 1.03 -13.63 21.11
N PRO A 321 1.57 -14.82 21.44
CA PRO A 321 2.69 -15.43 20.72
C PRO A 321 2.37 -15.84 19.27
N LEU A 322 1.09 -15.81 18.88
CA LEU A 322 0.63 -16.14 17.53
C LEU A 322 0.33 -14.89 16.67
N ALA A 323 0.53 -13.68 17.20
CA ALA A 323 0.26 -12.45 16.46
C ALA A 323 1.29 -12.21 15.35
N THR A 324 0.83 -12.07 14.11
CA THR A 324 1.65 -11.74 12.94
C THR A 324 1.54 -10.28 12.53
N VAL A 325 0.60 -9.52 13.10
CA VAL A 325 0.46 -8.06 12.90
C VAL A 325 0.22 -7.37 14.25
N THR A 326 1.10 -6.40 14.60
CA THR A 326 0.97 -5.59 15.82
C THR A 326 -0.26 -4.68 15.76
N GLN A 327 -1.30 -4.99 16.54
CA GLN A 327 -2.47 -4.12 16.73
C GLN A 327 -3.07 -4.25 18.14
N GLY A 328 -3.66 -3.14 18.62
CA GLY A 328 -4.47 -3.13 19.85
C GLY A 328 -3.69 -3.32 21.15
N CYS A 329 -2.39 -2.99 21.16
CA CYS A 329 -1.51 -3.29 22.28
C CYS A 329 -1.73 -2.39 23.51
N ARG A 330 -1.46 -2.98 24.67
CA ARG A 330 -1.58 -2.38 26.00
C ARG A 330 -0.26 -2.58 26.72
N TRP A 331 0.61 -1.58 26.63
CA TRP A 331 1.97 -1.66 27.14
C TRP A 331 2.03 -1.57 28.67
N ALA A 332 3.09 -2.11 29.25
CA ALA A 332 3.31 -2.11 30.69
C ALA A 332 3.60 -0.70 31.23
N ILE A 333 2.65 -0.15 31.99
CA ILE A 333 2.88 0.97 32.91
C ILE A 333 3.24 0.36 34.25
N ALA A 334 4.55 0.25 34.51
CA ALA A 334 5.09 -0.27 35.75
C ALA A 334 5.04 0.79 36.87
N GLY A 335 4.75 0.38 38.10
CA GLY A 335 4.77 1.26 39.25
C GLY A 335 4.10 0.69 40.50
N CYS A 336 3.91 1.54 41.50
CA CYS A 336 3.20 1.17 42.71
C CYS A 336 1.67 1.27 42.54
N ALA A 337 0.97 0.16 42.79
CA ALA A 337 -0.49 0.08 42.81
C ALA A 337 -1.08 -0.01 44.23
N ASP A 338 -0.25 0.00 45.29
CA ASP A 338 -0.72 0.08 46.67
C ASP A 338 -1.08 1.54 47.02
N SER A 339 -2.33 1.77 47.42
CA SER A 339 -2.84 3.09 47.80
C SER A 339 -2.33 3.60 49.16
N ALA A 340 -1.58 2.78 49.90
CA ALA A 340 -0.85 3.20 51.11
C ALA A 340 0.54 3.79 50.81
N ALA A 341 1.08 3.61 49.61
CA ALA A 341 2.36 4.19 49.20
C ALA A 341 2.23 5.68 48.83
N THR A 342 3.29 6.46 49.03
CA THR A 342 3.34 7.86 48.61
C THR A 342 3.30 7.99 47.08
N ASN A 343 3.98 7.09 46.36
CA ASN A 343 4.03 7.06 44.90
C ASN A 343 3.00 6.10 44.26
N TYR A 344 1.85 5.91 44.92
CA TYR A 344 0.68 5.28 44.33
C TYR A 344 0.26 5.98 43.02
N ALA A 345 -0.12 5.21 42.00
CA ALA A 345 -0.90 5.74 40.89
C ALA A 345 -1.93 4.74 40.36
N ALA A 346 -3.10 5.26 39.98
CA ALA A 346 -4.21 4.47 39.48
C ALA A 346 -4.10 4.10 37.98
N ASP A 347 -3.04 4.55 37.29
CA ASP A 347 -2.76 4.24 35.88
C ASP A 347 -1.83 3.02 35.70
N VAL A 348 -1.29 2.47 36.79
CA VAL A 348 -0.42 1.28 36.80
C VAL A 348 -1.22 0.05 36.37
N ASN A 349 -0.70 -0.67 35.36
CA ASN A 349 -1.24 -1.96 34.92
C ASN A 349 -0.27 -3.14 35.16
N VAL A 350 1.00 -2.86 35.50
CA VAL A 350 1.98 -3.84 35.98
C VAL A 350 2.44 -3.42 37.38
N PRO A 351 1.84 -3.95 38.46
CA PRO A 351 2.19 -3.57 39.82
C PRO A 351 3.54 -4.18 40.23
N VAL A 352 4.48 -3.32 40.64
CA VAL A 352 5.81 -3.73 41.11
C VAL A 352 5.99 -3.25 42.55
N ALA A 353 5.89 -4.16 43.52
CA ALA A 353 5.94 -3.83 44.95
C ALA A 353 7.26 -3.16 45.36
N GLU A 354 8.38 -3.56 44.76
CA GLU A 354 9.71 -2.97 44.99
C GLU A 354 9.83 -1.50 44.53
N LEU A 355 8.87 -1.00 43.74
CA LEU A 355 8.79 0.42 43.37
C LEU A 355 7.93 1.25 44.34
N CYS A 356 7.27 0.64 45.33
CA CYS A 356 6.42 1.35 46.28
C CYS A 356 7.25 2.05 47.37
N THR A 357 7.22 3.38 47.38
CA THR A 357 7.80 4.19 48.48
C THR A 357 6.74 4.48 49.52
N TYR A 358 6.99 4.12 50.78
CA TYR A 358 6.07 4.40 51.90
C TYR A 358 6.57 5.59 52.72
N ALA A 359 5.64 6.34 53.30
CA ALA A 359 6.00 7.43 54.22
C ALA A 359 6.54 6.84 55.53
N VAL A 360 7.77 7.23 55.92
CA VAL A 360 8.33 6.84 57.21
C VAL A 360 7.75 7.79 58.26
N MET A 361 6.85 7.26 59.08
CA MET A 361 6.18 8.03 60.13
C MET A 361 7.13 8.27 61.32
N GLY A 362 7.11 9.47 61.89
CA GLY A 362 7.83 9.80 63.12
C GLY A 362 8.14 11.29 63.25
N CYS A 363 8.56 11.72 64.44
CA CYS A 363 8.85 13.13 64.70
C CYS A 363 10.00 13.68 63.83
N MET A 364 9.73 14.74 63.06
CA MET A 364 10.68 15.37 62.14
C MET A 364 11.39 16.62 62.71
N VAL A 365 11.22 16.92 64.00
CA VAL A 365 11.79 18.11 64.65
C VAL A 365 13.11 17.76 65.36
N GLU A 366 14.25 18.26 64.87
CA GLU A 366 15.58 18.00 65.44
C GLU A 366 15.73 18.32 66.94
N ALA A 367 14.91 19.26 67.45
CA ALA A 367 14.89 19.67 68.85
C ALA A 367 13.95 18.84 69.75
N ALA A 368 13.29 17.81 69.21
CA ALA A 368 12.48 16.86 69.99
C ALA A 368 13.33 15.65 70.43
N SER A 369 13.04 15.09 71.61
CA SER A 369 13.83 13.97 72.17
C SER A 369 13.64 12.63 71.45
N ASN A 370 12.63 12.53 70.59
CA ASN A 370 12.34 11.37 69.74
C ASN A 370 12.43 11.71 68.24
N TYR A 371 13.25 12.70 67.88
CA TYR A 371 13.56 13.00 66.48
C TYR A 371 13.98 11.74 65.71
N ASN A 372 13.28 11.46 64.61
CA ASN A 372 13.61 10.39 63.69
C ASN A 372 14.20 11.01 62.41
N PRO A 373 15.54 10.97 62.20
CA PRO A 373 16.17 11.53 61.00
C PRO A 373 15.86 10.76 59.71
N ALA A 374 15.16 9.63 59.80
CA ALA A 374 14.65 8.89 58.65
C ALA A 374 13.14 9.11 58.41
N ALA A 375 12.45 9.90 59.25
CA ALA A 375 11.03 10.21 59.04
C ALA A 375 10.84 11.12 57.83
N THR A 376 9.84 10.79 57.01
CA THR A 376 9.39 11.58 55.86
C THR A 376 7.98 12.16 56.06
N LYS A 377 7.36 11.89 57.22
CA LYS A 377 6.06 12.44 57.61
C LYS A 377 5.90 12.46 59.13
N ASP A 378 5.58 13.63 59.69
CA ASP A 378 5.28 13.76 61.11
C ASP A 378 4.02 12.96 61.48
N ASP A 379 4.12 12.18 62.55
CA ASP A 379 3.04 11.41 63.15
C ASP A 379 2.42 12.11 64.37
N GLY A 380 2.95 13.27 64.75
CA GLY A 380 2.54 14.02 65.94
C GLY A 380 3.12 13.47 67.24
N SER A 381 4.08 12.53 67.18
CA SER A 381 4.73 11.97 68.36
C SER A 381 5.79 12.89 68.99
N CYS A 382 6.07 14.07 68.43
CA CYS A 382 7.16 14.95 68.85
C CYS A 382 7.12 15.36 70.32
N PHE A 383 8.02 14.80 71.13
CA PHE A 383 8.25 15.14 72.52
C PHE A 383 9.29 16.26 72.64
N MET A 384 8.82 17.51 72.69
CA MET A 384 9.65 18.68 72.95
C MET A 384 10.07 18.73 74.42
N LEU A 385 11.37 18.55 74.70
CA LEU A 385 11.91 18.71 76.06
C LEU A 385 12.08 20.21 76.40
N SER A 386 11.03 20.77 76.99
CA SER A 386 10.87 22.16 77.46
C SER A 386 10.36 23.15 76.39
N PRO A 387 9.55 24.15 76.79
CA PRO A 387 9.18 25.26 75.90
C PRO A 387 10.39 26.20 75.65
N PRO A 388 10.36 26.99 74.56
CA PRO A 388 11.35 28.06 74.37
C PRO A 388 11.28 29.07 75.54
N PRO A 389 12.40 29.72 75.89
CA PRO A 389 12.43 30.67 77.01
C PRO A 389 11.46 31.82 76.78
N SER A 390 10.58 32.05 77.76
CA SER A 390 9.60 33.14 77.74
C SER A 390 10.26 34.50 77.48
N PRO A 391 9.67 35.38 76.66
CA PRO A 391 10.18 36.74 76.50
C PRO A 391 10.17 37.46 77.86
N PRO A 392 11.17 38.32 78.14
CA PRO A 392 11.28 39.01 79.43
C PRO A 392 10.05 39.87 79.70
N SER A 393 9.64 39.94 80.97
CA SER A 393 8.43 40.64 81.39
C SER A 393 8.50 42.15 81.10
N PRO A 394 7.38 42.78 80.69
CA PRO A 394 7.34 44.22 80.51
C PRO A 394 7.62 44.95 81.83
N SER A 395 8.35 46.07 81.74
CA SER A 395 8.74 46.88 82.88
C SER A 395 7.53 47.55 83.57
N PRO A 396 7.61 47.79 84.91
CA PRO A 396 6.48 48.30 85.67
C PRO A 396 6.14 49.76 85.32
N PRO A 397 4.85 50.15 85.33
CA PRO A 397 4.43 51.52 85.08
C PRO A 397 4.77 52.46 86.26
N PRO A 398 4.97 53.77 86.01
CA PRO A 398 5.33 54.74 87.04
C PRO A 398 4.17 55.14 87.95
N SER A 399 4.51 55.54 89.19
CA SER A 399 3.59 55.98 90.23
C SER A 399 2.87 57.32 89.91
N PRO A 400 1.65 57.57 90.44
CA PRO A 400 0.75 58.60 89.92
C PRO A 400 0.89 59.99 90.56
N LEU A 401 0.55 61.04 89.79
CA LEU A 401 0.35 62.42 90.28
C LEU A 401 -1.00 63.03 89.86
N ARG A 402 -1.88 63.17 90.86
CA ARG A 402 -2.99 64.15 91.07
C ARG A 402 -3.77 64.78 89.87
N ARG A 403 -5.10 64.51 89.90
CA ARG A 403 -6.25 65.37 89.48
C ARG A 403 -6.37 65.69 87.96
N ALA A 404 -7.56 65.97 87.41
CA ALA A 404 -8.84 66.39 88.01
C ALA A 404 -10.10 65.65 87.49
N LEU A 405 -11.28 66.19 87.82
CA LEU A 405 -12.67 65.70 87.62
C LEU A 405 -13.45 66.67 86.68
N PRO A 406 -14.73 66.43 86.29
CA PRO A 406 -15.40 65.20 85.83
C PRO A 406 -16.33 65.49 84.60
N VAL A 407 -17.58 64.99 84.60
CA VAL A 407 -18.73 65.22 83.66
C VAL A 407 -18.79 64.29 82.43
N SER A 408 -19.85 63.53 82.14
CA SER A 408 -21.01 63.08 82.95
C SER A 408 -21.72 61.86 82.32
N GLN A 409 -22.40 61.05 83.16
CA GLN A 409 -23.73 60.39 83.06
C GLN A 409 -24.31 60.01 81.65
N ALA A 410 -25.09 58.92 81.44
CA ALA A 410 -25.88 58.04 82.34
C ALA A 410 -26.13 56.64 81.67
N ILE A 411 -26.30 55.51 82.39
CA ILE A 411 -27.58 54.87 82.84
C ILE A 411 -28.47 54.37 81.65
N ALA A 412 -28.97 53.11 81.54
CA ALA A 412 -28.91 51.93 82.41
C ALA A 412 -29.18 50.54 81.72
N ARG A 413 -28.51 49.51 82.27
CA ARG A 413 -29.01 48.14 82.66
C ARG A 413 -30.15 47.39 81.91
N SER A 414 -29.81 46.13 81.56
CA SER A 414 -30.56 44.87 81.84
C SER A 414 -31.77 44.52 80.93
N SER A 415 -32.17 43.26 80.66
CA SER A 415 -31.87 41.96 81.35
C SER A 415 -31.78 40.73 80.42
N ARG A 416 -31.28 39.61 80.98
CA ARG A 416 -31.33 38.19 80.52
C ARG A 416 -32.70 37.78 79.90
N THR A 417 -32.79 36.79 79.00
CA THR A 417 -32.78 35.32 79.34
C THR A 417 -32.33 34.36 78.22
N ARG A 418 -32.17 33.07 78.59
CA ARG A 418 -31.79 31.91 77.74
C ARG A 418 -33.01 31.24 77.09
N THR A 419 -32.81 30.62 75.92
CA THR A 419 -33.20 29.22 75.60
C THR A 419 -32.47 28.72 74.35
N ALA A 420 -32.55 27.42 74.04
CA ALA A 420 -31.83 26.78 72.92
C ALA A 420 -32.60 25.61 72.30
N SER A 421 -32.43 25.37 71.00
CA SER A 421 -32.52 24.07 70.28
C SER A 421 -32.09 24.31 68.82
N ARG A 422 -31.10 23.66 68.18
CA ARG A 422 -30.85 22.23 67.80
C ARG A 422 -31.60 21.76 66.53
N HIS A 423 -30.82 21.10 65.66
CA HIS A 423 -31.20 20.27 64.49
C HIS A 423 -31.66 20.98 63.20
N SER A 424 -31.53 20.39 61.99
CA SER A 424 -30.50 19.45 61.46
C SER A 424 -30.70 19.17 59.96
N MET A 425 -29.68 18.62 59.29
CA MET A 425 -29.73 17.82 58.04
C MET A 425 -29.99 18.59 56.71
N ARG A 426 -29.08 18.51 55.71
CA ARG A 426 -28.90 17.52 54.59
C ARG A 426 -29.83 17.82 53.38
N ARG A 427 -29.46 17.59 52.11
CA ARG A 427 -28.18 17.24 51.43
C ARG A 427 -28.37 17.42 49.90
N CYS A 428 -27.27 17.47 49.13
CA CYS A 428 -27.21 17.08 47.70
C CYS A 428 -27.97 17.98 46.68
N ALA A 429 -27.61 18.04 45.38
CA ALA A 429 -26.40 17.57 44.67
C ALA A 429 -26.27 18.23 43.27
N HIS A 430 -25.02 18.34 42.77
CA HIS A 430 -24.58 18.23 41.36
C HIS A 430 -25.12 19.25 40.30
N GLN A 431 -24.25 20.02 39.63
CA GLN A 431 -23.58 19.75 38.33
C GLN A 431 -24.53 19.81 37.09
N CYS A 432 -24.15 20.29 35.89
CA CYS A 432 -22.87 20.83 35.41
C CYS A 432 -23.00 21.66 34.10
N ARG A 433 -21.93 22.42 33.79
CA ARG A 433 -21.41 22.79 32.44
C ARG A 433 -22.22 23.69 31.46
N LEU A 434 -21.59 24.82 31.17
CA LEU A 434 -21.59 25.55 29.88
C LEU A 434 -20.93 24.67 28.77
N LYS A 435 -21.02 24.95 27.46
CA LYS A 435 -21.21 26.21 26.72
C LYS A 435 -22.15 26.03 25.50
N ALA A 436 -22.67 27.15 24.99
CA ALA A 436 -23.27 27.27 23.66
C ALA A 436 -22.70 28.50 22.92
N SER A 437 -22.96 28.60 21.62
CA SER A 437 -22.35 29.55 20.68
C SER A 437 -22.97 30.97 20.69
N TYR A 438 -22.24 31.92 20.07
CA TYR A 438 -22.65 33.26 19.60
C TYR A 438 -24.17 33.57 19.55
N GLY A 439 -24.63 34.70 20.13
CA GLY A 439 -26.05 35.10 20.02
C GLY A 439 -26.49 36.50 20.50
N ALA A 440 -26.10 36.94 21.72
CA ALA A 440 -26.52 38.21 22.38
C ALA A 440 -28.05 38.33 22.72
N PRO A 441 -28.53 39.33 23.51
CA PRO A 441 -27.84 40.33 24.36
C PRO A 441 -28.23 40.23 25.87
N CYS A 442 -27.96 41.28 26.67
CA CYS A 442 -27.76 41.22 28.13
C CYS A 442 -28.95 41.59 29.05
N ALA A 443 -29.11 40.84 30.15
CA ALA A 443 -29.57 41.27 31.50
C ALA A 443 -29.35 40.11 32.51
N SER A 444 -29.14 40.26 33.81
CA SER A 444 -28.66 41.37 34.67
C SER A 444 -28.20 40.78 36.03
N CYS A 445 -27.48 41.53 36.87
CA CYS A 445 -26.80 41.00 38.07
C CYS A 445 -27.72 40.66 39.28
N CYS A 446 -27.40 39.55 39.96
CA CYS A 446 -27.29 39.31 41.42
C CYS A 446 -28.33 39.85 42.46
N PRO A 447 -28.45 39.22 43.65
CA PRO A 447 -29.74 38.71 44.11
C PRO A 447 -30.37 39.45 45.29
N LYS A 448 -31.68 39.20 45.51
CA LYS A 448 -32.43 39.38 46.78
C LYS A 448 -33.66 38.45 46.79
N GLU A 449 -33.82 37.59 47.81
CA GLU A 449 -34.54 37.78 49.08
C GLU A 449 -36.06 37.52 49.04
N HIS A 450 -36.49 36.59 49.91
CA HIS A 450 -37.77 36.50 50.64
C HIS A 450 -39.15 36.73 49.97
N ALA A 451 -39.96 35.66 50.11
CA ALA A 451 -41.32 35.63 50.71
C ALA A 451 -42.59 35.63 49.82
N ARG A 452 -43.43 34.61 50.12
CA ARG A 452 -44.91 34.61 50.19
C ARG A 452 -45.72 35.20 49.02
N GLY A 453 -46.44 34.34 48.28
CA GLY A 453 -47.50 34.78 47.36
C GLY A 453 -48.37 33.61 46.85
N SER A 454 -49.57 33.49 47.41
CA SER A 454 -50.60 32.47 47.13
C SER A 454 -51.07 32.38 45.66
N SER A 455 -51.57 31.19 45.27
CA SER A 455 -52.68 30.98 44.29
C SER A 455 -52.43 31.35 42.80
N MET A 456 -53.16 30.86 41.79
CA MET A 456 -54.05 29.69 41.59
C MET A 456 -54.22 29.45 40.08
N CYS A 457 -54.69 28.25 39.67
CA CYS A 457 -54.96 27.85 38.27
C CYS A 457 -53.71 27.81 37.37
N GLY A 458 -53.61 27.01 36.31
CA GLY A 458 -54.63 26.36 35.46
C GLY A 458 -54.51 26.98 34.05
N ILE A 459 -54.46 26.24 32.95
CA ILE A 459 -54.84 24.83 32.70
C ILE A 459 -53.63 23.99 32.31
#